data_AF-A0AAV3YE83-F1
#
_entry.id   AF-A0AAV3YE83-F1
#
_cell.length_a   1.000
_cell.length_b   1.000
_cell.length_c   1.000
_cell.angle_alpha   90.00
_cell.angle_beta   90.00
_cell.angle_gamma   90.00
#
_symmetry.space_group_name_H-M   'P 1'
#
loop_
_entity.id
_entity.type
_entity.pdbx_description
1 polymer ?
#
loop_
_entity_poly.entity_id
_entity_poly.type
_entity_poly.pdbx_seq_one_letter_code
_entity_poly.pdbx_strand_id
1 'polypeptide(L)'
;MVELKSNDQAKKLGAIATFLDIPVTVSPHKSLNSSKGVIRSCDLRCCSEEEMVEELRGVTHARRIKVRRGEDKIQTNIVVLTFYSPKPPSRIRAGYLTLDVRPYVPLPMHC
;
A
#
# COMPACT_ATOMS: atom_id res chain seq x y z
N MET A 1 -7.26 -20.10 0.63
CA MET A 1 -7.00 -18.76 1.20
C MET A 1 -7.69 -18.70 2.55
N VAL A 2 -6.99 -18.30 3.62
CA VAL A 2 -7.52 -18.30 4.99
C VAL A 2 -7.56 -16.86 5.50
N GLU A 3 -8.74 -16.39 5.88
CA GLU A 3 -8.92 -15.06 6.48
C GLU A 3 -8.86 -15.15 8.00
N LEU A 4 -8.13 -14.23 8.62
CA LEU A 4 -7.90 -14.20 10.05
C LEU A 4 -8.43 -12.90 10.63
N LYS A 5 -9.08 -12.98 11.79
CA LYS A 5 -9.71 -11.81 12.44
C LYS A 5 -8.75 -11.10 13.40
N SER A 6 -7.76 -11.81 13.93
CA SER A 6 -6.76 -11.28 14.85
C SER A 6 -5.35 -11.63 14.41
N ASN A 7 -4.40 -10.74 14.72
CA ASN A 7 -2.97 -10.95 14.51
C ASN A 7 -2.45 -12.16 15.32
N ASP A 8 -3.03 -12.44 16.49
CA ASP A 8 -2.65 -13.60 17.30
C ASP A 8 -2.96 -14.93 16.61
N GLN A 9 -4.06 -14.99 15.86
CA GLN A 9 -4.39 -16.16 15.03
C GLN A 9 -3.37 -16.33 13.91
N ALA A 10 -2.92 -15.24 13.30
CA ALA A 10 -1.91 -15.26 12.24
C ALA A 10 -0.56 -15.78 12.73
N LYS A 11 -0.13 -15.35 13.93
CA LYS A 11 1.11 -15.85 14.56
C LYS A 11 1.02 -17.34 14.87
N LYS A 12 -0.10 -17.79 15.45
CA LYS A 12 -0.32 -19.21 15.76
C LYS A 12 -0.34 -20.07 14.48
N LEU A 13 -1.03 -19.61 13.44
CA LEU A 13 -1.10 -20.31 12.17
C LEU A 13 0.27 -20.37 11.46
N GLY A 14 1.04 -19.28 11.52
CA GLY A 14 2.40 -19.24 10.96
C GLY A 14 3.39 -20.17 11.64
N ALA A 15 3.15 -20.55 12.90
CA ALA A 15 3.98 -21.50 13.63
C ALA A 15 3.65 -22.98 13.33
N ILE A 16 2.56 -23.26 12.60
CA ILE A 16 2.18 -24.63 12.24
C ILE A 16 3.06 -25.10 11.06
N ALA A 17 3.90 -26.09 11.32
CA ALA A 17 4.74 -26.74 10.31
C ALA A 17 4.18 -28.08 9.83
N THR A 18 3.29 -28.71 10.61
CA THR A 18 2.68 -30.00 10.29
C THR A 18 1.18 -29.99 10.58
N PHE A 19 0.40 -30.59 9.69
CA PHE A 19 -1.03 -30.82 9.86
C PHE A 19 -1.32 -32.27 9.52
N LEU A 20 -1.77 -33.06 10.50
CA LEU A 20 -2.01 -34.50 10.34
C LEU A 20 -0.80 -35.24 9.75
N ASP A 21 0.39 -34.99 10.31
CA ASP A 21 1.68 -35.55 9.86
C ASP A 21 2.13 -35.16 8.45
N ILE A 22 1.41 -34.25 7.78
CA ILE A 22 1.79 -33.69 6.49
C ILE A 22 2.50 -32.34 6.73
N PRO A 23 3.71 -32.12 6.19
CA PRO A 23 4.37 -30.83 6.30
C PRO A 23 3.61 -29.76 5.51
N VAL A 24 3.34 -28.63 6.15
CA VAL A 24 2.61 -27.50 5.55
C VAL A 24 3.40 -26.21 5.73
N THR A 25 3.38 -25.36 4.71
CA THR A 25 4.03 -24.05 4.74
C THR A 25 2.98 -22.94 4.76
N VAL A 26 2.94 -22.19 5.85
CA VAL A 26 2.06 -21.02 6.00
C VAL A 26 2.86 -19.76 5.71
N SER A 27 2.44 -18.97 4.73
CA SER A 27 3.05 -17.67 4.43
C SER A 27 1.98 -16.59 4.27
N PRO A 28 2.27 -15.33 4.66
CA PRO A 28 1.34 -14.23 4.47
C PRO A 28 1.10 -14.02 2.97
N HIS A 29 -0.17 -13.81 2.61
CA HIS A 29 -0.55 -13.56 1.24
C HIS A 29 0.02 -12.21 0.74
N LYS A 30 0.78 -12.24 -0.37
CA LYS A 30 1.54 -11.08 -0.86
C LYS A 30 0.65 -9.91 -1.30
N SER A 31 -0.48 -10.19 -1.95
CA SER A 31 -1.34 -9.15 -2.54
C SER A 31 -2.55 -8.75 -1.69
N LEU A 32 -2.95 -9.56 -0.71
CA LEU A 32 -4.15 -9.29 0.11
C LEU A 32 -3.83 -8.65 1.45
N ASN A 33 -2.59 -8.79 1.91
CA ASN A 33 -2.08 -8.03 3.05
C ASN A 33 -1.51 -6.67 2.62
N SER A 34 -1.59 -6.32 1.34
CA SER A 34 -1.21 -4.99 0.86
C SER A 34 -2.44 -4.24 0.35
N SER A 35 -2.45 -2.93 0.57
CA SER A 35 -3.50 -2.06 0.07
C SER A 35 -2.90 -0.84 -0.60
N LYS A 36 -3.65 -0.22 -1.50
CA LYS A 36 -3.22 0.98 -2.22
C LYS A 36 -4.14 2.14 -1.86
N GLY A 37 -3.52 3.28 -1.55
CA GLY A 37 -4.19 4.55 -1.32
C GLY A 37 -3.69 5.61 -2.28
N VAL A 38 -4.51 6.63 -2.51
CA VAL A 38 -4.21 7.78 -3.35
C VAL A 38 -4.30 9.01 -2.47
N ILE A 39 -3.23 9.81 -2.48
CA ILE A 39 -3.20 11.11 -1.84
C ILE A 39 -3.02 12.18 -2.91
N ARG A 40 -3.68 13.32 -2.69
CA ARG A 40 -3.55 14.50 -3.54
C ARG A 40 -3.05 15.66 -2.68
N SER A 41 -1.79 16.05 -2.86
CA SER A 41 -1.16 17.11 -2.08
C SER A 41 -0.20 17.89 -2.97
N CYS A 42 -0.30 19.21 -2.91
CA CYS A 42 0.60 20.12 -3.62
C CYS A 42 1.96 20.21 -2.91
N ASP A 43 1.98 20.08 -1.59
CA ASP A 43 3.18 20.19 -0.75
C ASP A 43 4.15 19.04 -1.00
N LEU A 44 3.60 17.85 -1.26
CA LEU A 44 4.38 16.67 -1.61
C LEU A 44 4.93 16.69 -3.04
N ARG A 45 4.76 17.77 -3.81
CA ARG A 45 5.28 17.87 -5.18
C ARG A 45 6.81 17.95 -5.22
N CYS A 46 7.44 18.48 -4.18
CA CYS A 46 8.90 18.62 -4.12
C CYS A 46 9.59 17.37 -3.56
N CYS A 47 8.86 16.50 -2.85
CA CYS A 47 9.42 15.27 -2.27
C CYS A 47 9.67 14.20 -3.34
N SER A 48 10.73 13.43 -3.17
CA SER A 48 11.04 12.26 -3.99
C SER A 48 10.24 11.03 -3.54
N GLU A 49 10.12 10.02 -4.41
CA GLU A 49 9.37 8.81 -4.08
C GLU A 49 10.02 8.04 -2.92
N GLU A 50 11.35 8.08 -2.77
CA GLU A 50 12.05 7.46 -1.64
C GLU A 50 11.79 8.18 -0.31
N GLU A 51 11.90 9.51 -0.29
CA GLU A 51 11.64 10.33 0.91
C GLU A 51 10.21 10.12 1.43
N MET A 52 9.25 9.94 0.52
CA MET A 52 7.87 9.65 0.90
C MET A 52 7.72 8.28 1.57
N VAL A 53 8.53 7.29 1.21
CA VAL A 53 8.52 5.96 1.84
C VAL A 53 9.17 6.02 3.22
N GLU A 54 10.23 6.82 3.39
CA GLU A 54 10.91 6.98 4.67
C GLU A 54 10.10 7.80 5.69
N GLU A 55 9.51 8.92 5.26
CA GLU A 55 8.76 9.82 6.14
C GLU A 55 7.38 9.25 6.54
N LEU A 56 6.75 8.47 5.65
CA LEU A 56 5.41 7.94 5.88
C LEU A 56 5.45 6.55 6.51
N ARG A 57 5.06 6.46 7.78
CA ARG A 57 4.97 5.18 8.49
C ARG A 57 3.96 4.24 7.83
N GLY A 58 4.41 3.01 7.53
CA GLY A 58 3.57 1.93 7.01
C GLY A 58 3.40 1.93 5.49
N VAL A 59 4.08 2.83 4.77
CA VAL A 59 4.18 2.80 3.30
C VAL A 59 5.37 1.93 2.91
N THR A 60 5.16 1.02 1.97
CA THR A 60 6.21 0.17 1.37
C THR A 60 6.67 0.71 0.02
N HIS A 61 5.79 1.40 -0.68
CA HIS A 61 6.10 1.94 -2.00
C HIS A 61 5.25 3.19 -2.29
N ALA A 62 5.88 4.25 -2.78
CA ALA A 62 5.21 5.45 -3.26
C ALA A 62 5.45 5.60 -4.76
N ARG A 63 4.40 5.97 -5.50
CA ARG A 63 4.47 6.19 -6.94
C ARG A 63 3.71 7.45 -7.33
N ARG A 64 4.38 8.44 -7.90
CA ARG A 64 3.76 9.65 -8.42
C ARG A 64 3.15 9.40 -9.79
N ILE A 65 1.89 9.82 -9.96
CA ILE A 65 1.21 9.70 -11.26
C ILE A 65 1.75 10.78 -12.20
N LYS A 66 2.24 10.36 -13.36
CA LYS A 66 2.64 11.23 -14.46
C LYS A 66 1.58 11.11 -15.55
N VAL A 67 1.00 12.23 -15.95
CA VAL A 67 0.02 12.29 -17.04
C VAL A 67 0.74 12.74 -18.29
N ARG A 68 0.51 12.04 -19.40
CA ARG A 68 0.95 12.49 -20.73
C ARG A 68 -0.08 13.48 -21.27
N ARG A 69 0.37 14.68 -21.64
CA ARG A 69 -0.45 15.68 -22.31
C ARG A 69 0.28 16.04 -23.61
N GLY A 70 -0.10 15.40 -24.71
CA GLY A 70 0.68 15.44 -25.94
C GLY A 70 2.03 14.73 -25.77
N GLU A 71 3.12 15.39 -26.15
CA GLU A 71 4.49 14.88 -26.01
C GLU A 71 5.06 15.06 -24.59
N ASP A 72 4.46 15.96 -23.79
CA ASP A 72 4.97 16.29 -22.46
C ASP A 72 4.48 15.32 -21.38
N LYS A 73 5.41 14.87 -20.52
CA LYS A 73 5.11 14.13 -19.29
C LYS A 73 4.96 15.10 -18.12
N ILE A 74 3.73 15.43 -17.77
CA ILE A 74 3.42 16.33 -16.66
C ILE A 74 3.32 15.51 -15.37
N GLN A 75 4.13 15.87 -14.37
CA GLN A 75 3.97 15.31 -13.03
C GLN A 75 2.71 15.89 -12.38
N THR A 76 1.84 15.02 -11.87
CA THR A 76 0.65 15.46 -11.12
C THR A 76 0.93 15.50 -9.63
N ASN A 77 0.10 16.24 -8.89
CA ASN A 77 0.10 16.29 -7.43
C ASN A 77 -0.55 15.05 -6.80
N ILE A 78 -0.62 13.94 -7.54
CA ILE A 78 -1.29 12.70 -7.14
C ILE A 78 -0.23 11.64 -6.93
N VAL A 79 -0.22 11.05 -5.73
CA VAL A 79 0.70 9.98 -5.37
C VAL A 79 -0.11 8.75 -4.94
N VAL A 80 0.25 7.60 -5.51
CA VAL A 80 -0.27 6.30 -5.10
C VAL A 80 0.70 5.72 -4.07
N LEU A 81 0.19 5.46 -2.87
CA LEU A 81 0.91 4.81 -1.78
C LEU A 81 0.48 3.35 -1.69
N THR A 82 1.45 2.47 -1.48
CA THR A 82 1.23 1.06 -1.21
C THR A 82 1.56 0.80 0.26
N PHE A 83 0.60 0.27 1.00
CA PHE A 83 0.70 -0.03 2.42
C PHE A 83 0.89 -1.53 2.64
N TYR A 84 1.59 -1.88 3.73
CA TYR A 84 1.66 -3.26 4.23
C TYR A 84 0.41 -3.66 5.05
N SER A 85 -0.59 -2.79 5.13
CA SER A 85 -1.86 -3.09 5.76
C SER A 85 -2.90 -3.57 4.74
N PRO A 86 -3.79 -4.49 5.11
CA PRO A 86 -4.87 -4.96 4.23
C PRO A 86 -5.90 -3.86 3.92
N LYS A 87 -5.98 -2.82 4.75
CA LYS A 87 -6.83 -1.65 4.53
C LYS A 87 -5.99 -0.38 4.59
N PRO A 88 -6.16 0.56 3.64
CA PRO A 88 -5.46 1.82 3.70
C PRO A 88 -6.06 2.67 4.85
N PRO A 89 -5.23 3.38 5.63
CA PRO A 89 -5.75 4.32 6.61
C PRO A 89 -6.52 5.45 5.91
N SER A 90 -7.52 6.05 6.54
CA SER A 90 -8.26 7.19 5.95
C SER A 90 -7.43 8.47 5.93
N ARG A 91 -6.49 8.61 6.86
CA ARG A 91 -5.60 9.76 6.99
C ARG A 91 -4.18 9.32 7.29
N ILE A 92 -3.22 10.03 6.74
CA ILE A 92 -1.81 9.82 7.02
C ILE A 92 -1.16 11.16 7.38
N ARG A 93 -0.15 11.11 8.25
CA ARG A 93 0.66 12.27 8.61
C ARG A 93 1.96 12.26 7.83
N ALA A 94 2.28 13.37 7.18
CA ALA A 94 3.52 13.63 6.48
C ALA A 94 4.17 14.86 7.13
N GLY A 95 5.13 14.66 8.03
CA GLY A 95 5.62 15.72 8.92
C GLY A 95 4.47 16.35 9.72
N TYR A 96 4.21 17.63 9.51
CA TYR A 96 3.14 18.40 10.15
C TYR A 96 1.81 18.38 9.38
N LEU A 97 1.79 17.83 8.16
CA LEU A 97 0.62 17.78 7.31
C LEU A 97 -0.21 16.53 7.59
N THR A 98 -1.52 16.68 7.65
CA THR A 98 -2.46 15.55 7.67
C THR A 98 -3.12 15.46 6.30
N LEU A 99 -2.94 14.33 5.63
CA LEU A 99 -3.42 14.08 4.27
C LEU A 99 -4.52 13.02 4.28
N ASP A 100 -5.61 13.29 3.58
CA ASP A 100 -6.67 12.31 3.36
C ASP A 100 -6.24 11.31 2.27
N VAL A 101 -6.36 10.03 2.61
CA VAL A 101 -6.03 8.90 1.74
C VAL A 101 -7.32 8.34 1.18
N ARG A 102 -7.45 8.34 -0.15
CA ARG A 102 -8.57 7.71 -0.87
C ARG A 102 -8.17 6.30 -1.29
N PRO A 103 -9.08 5.31 -1.27
CA PRO A 103 -8.77 3.99 -1.82
C PRO A 103 -8.42 4.09 -3.31
N TYR A 104 -7.37 3.39 -3.72
CA TYR A 104 -6.96 3.35 -5.13
C TYR A 104 -7.92 2.49 -5.95
N VAL A 105 -8.49 3.08 -7.00
CA VAL A 105 -9.28 2.37 -8.01
C VAL A 105 -8.36 2.11 -9.20
N PRO A 106 -8.06 0.84 -9.54
CA PRO A 106 -7.25 0.53 -10.71
C PRO A 106 -7.95 0.99 -11.98
N LEU A 107 -7.16 1.33 -13.00
CA LEU A 107 -7.70 1.59 -14.33
C LEU A 107 -8.42 0.33 -14.83
N PRO A 108 -9.58 0.48 -15.50
CA PRO A 108 -10.21 -0.65 -16.18
C PRO A 108 -9.18 -1.32 -17.10
N MET A 109 -9.01 -2.63 -16.95
CA MET A 109 -8.17 -3.38 -17.86
C MET A 109 -8.97 -3.60 -19.15
N HIS A 110 -8.42 -3.14 -20.27
CA HIS A 110 -8.92 -3.56 -21.57
C HIS A 110 -8.38 -4.98 -21.82
N CYS A 111 -9.29 -5.95 -21.97
CA CYS A 111 -8.99 -7.31 -22.38
C CYS A 111 -8.60 -7.38 -23.86
#